data_AF-A0A645FWV5-F1
#
_entry.id   AF-A0A645FWV5-F1
#
_cell.length_a   1.000
_cell.length_b   1.000
_cell.length_c   1.000
_cell.angle_alpha   90.00
_cell.angle_beta   90.00
_cell.angle_gamma   90.00
#
_symmetry.space_group_name_H-M   'P 1'
#
loop_
_entity.id
_entity.type
_entity.pdbx_description
1 polymer ?
#
loop_
_entity_poly.entity_id
_entity_poly.type
_entity_poly.pdbx_seq_one_letter_code
_entity_poly.pdbx_strand_id
1 'polypeptide(L)'
;MSLNDTSAVQNAFLGFIANPTQVLLAFFAFMLMVVMVVYKGVGQGIERASKILMPGLFLIILILVVRALTLPGASKGIAFYLKPDFSKVTGSTIIDALGQAFYSLSLGMGILITFGSYIGKNENIPKSVATVTLLDTLVAFLAGLIIFPTVFSFGIDAGAGAGLTFITLPAVFSKM
;
A
#
# COMPACT_ATOMS: atom_id res chain seq x y z
N MET A 1 -21.62 -1.41 15.66
CA MET A 1 -20.98 -2.60 15.06
C MET A 1 -19.59 -2.71 15.67
N SER A 2 -19.32 -3.72 16.49
CA SER A 2 -18.02 -3.84 17.16
C SER A 2 -16.98 -4.24 16.13
N LEU A 3 -15.95 -3.40 15.92
CA LEU A 3 -14.82 -3.65 14.99
C LEU A 3 -13.92 -4.84 15.40
N ASN A 4 -14.33 -5.62 16.41
CA ASN A 4 -13.66 -6.82 16.89
C ASN A 4 -14.08 -8.10 16.16
N ASP A 5 -15.14 -8.04 15.34
CA ASP A 5 -15.63 -9.18 14.56
C ASP A 5 -15.11 -9.07 13.11
N THR A 6 -14.06 -9.83 12.81
CA THR A 6 -13.43 -9.90 11.48
C THR A 6 -14.44 -10.28 10.38
N SER A 7 -15.42 -11.13 10.70
CA SER A 7 -16.47 -11.52 9.75
C SER A 7 -17.42 -10.35 9.48
N ALA A 8 -17.70 -9.53 10.48
CA ALA A 8 -18.51 -8.32 10.31
C ALA A 8 -17.80 -7.29 9.40
N VAL A 9 -16.48 -7.10 9.55
CA VAL A 9 -15.68 -6.23 8.67
C VAL A 9 -15.64 -6.77 7.23
N GLN A 10 -15.42 -8.07 7.08
CA GLN A 10 -15.44 -8.73 5.78
C GLN A 10 -16.79 -8.57 5.08
N ASN A 11 -17.90 -8.79 5.78
CA ASN A 11 -19.25 -8.62 5.23
C ASN A 11 -19.54 -7.16 4.87
N ALA A 12 -19.06 -6.20 5.67
CA ALA A 12 -19.19 -4.78 5.34
C ALA A 12 -18.42 -4.41 4.06
N PHE A 13 -17.18 -4.91 3.90
CA PHE A 13 -16.39 -4.71 2.69
C PHE A 13 -17.04 -5.34 1.47
N LEU A 14 -17.46 -6.61 1.57
CA LEU A 14 -18.13 -7.32 0.47
C LEU A 14 -19.45 -6.65 0.07
N GLY A 15 -20.24 -6.20 1.06
CA GLY A 15 -21.47 -5.45 0.82
C GLY A 15 -21.22 -4.11 0.12
N PHE A 16 -20.14 -3.41 0.47
CA PHE A 16 -19.75 -2.16 -0.18
C PHE A 16 -19.35 -2.38 -1.65
N ILE A 17 -18.43 -3.31 -1.93
CA ILE A 17 -17.96 -3.53 -3.31
C ILE A 17 -19.03 -4.11 -4.23
N ALA A 18 -20.03 -4.80 -3.67
CA ALA A 18 -21.16 -5.32 -4.41
C ALA A 18 -22.26 -4.28 -4.70
N ASN A 19 -22.18 -3.07 -4.10
CA ASN A 19 -23.16 -2.00 -4.30
C ASN A 19 -22.66 -1.00 -5.35
N PRO A 20 -23.16 -1.03 -6.60
CA PRO A 20 -22.63 -0.19 -7.67
C PRO A 20 -22.79 1.30 -7.39
N THR A 21 -23.88 1.70 -6.74
CA THR A 21 -24.14 3.12 -6.44
C THR A 21 -23.12 3.67 -5.45
N GLN A 22 -22.83 2.93 -4.37
CA GLN A 22 -21.83 3.35 -3.38
C GLN A 22 -20.43 3.40 -3.97
N VAL A 23 -20.06 2.38 -4.76
CA VAL A 23 -18.75 2.32 -5.43
C VAL A 23 -18.59 3.47 -6.42
N LEU A 24 -19.59 3.73 -7.26
CA LEU A 24 -19.52 4.83 -8.23
C LEU A 24 -19.46 6.19 -7.55
N LEU A 25 -20.23 6.42 -6.49
CA LEU A 25 -20.16 7.67 -5.72
C LEU A 25 -18.78 7.89 -5.11
N ALA A 26 -18.21 6.86 -4.48
CA ALA A 26 -16.86 6.92 -3.93
C ALA A 26 -15.81 7.16 -5.03
N PHE A 27 -15.95 6.49 -6.18
CA PHE A 27 -15.08 6.67 -7.34
C PHE A 27 -15.13 8.10 -7.87
N PHE A 28 -16.32 8.66 -8.11
CA PHE A 28 -16.45 10.02 -8.61
C PHE A 28 -15.95 11.06 -7.61
N ALA A 29 -16.20 10.86 -6.31
CA ALA A 29 -15.65 11.72 -5.27
C ALA A 29 -14.11 11.67 -5.25
N PHE A 30 -13.52 10.48 -5.37
CA PHE A 30 -12.07 10.31 -5.47
C PHE A 30 -11.49 10.95 -6.73
N MET A 31 -12.09 10.70 -7.89
CA MET A 31 -11.68 11.29 -9.15
C MET A 31 -11.74 12.81 -9.13
N LEU A 32 -12.77 13.40 -8.50
CA LEU A 32 -12.85 14.84 -8.31
C LEU A 32 -11.66 15.37 -7.50
N MET A 33 -11.27 14.68 -6.43
CA MET A 33 -10.07 15.05 -5.64
C MET A 33 -8.79 14.98 -6.48
N VAL A 34 -8.61 13.92 -7.27
CA VAL A 34 -7.46 13.78 -8.17
C VAL A 34 -7.42 14.92 -9.18
N VAL A 35 -8.54 15.21 -9.85
CA VAL A 35 -8.64 16.31 -10.82
C VAL A 35 -8.33 17.66 -10.17
N MET A 36 -8.82 17.92 -8.96
CA MET A 36 -8.51 19.17 -8.24
C MET A 36 -7.01 19.34 -7.94
N VAL A 37 -6.30 18.25 -7.64
CA VAL A 37 -4.84 18.29 -7.42
C VAL A 37 -4.11 18.49 -8.75
N VAL A 38 -4.45 17.72 -9.77
CA VAL A 38 -3.80 17.79 -11.10
C VAL A 38 -4.05 19.15 -11.78
N TYR A 39 -5.25 19.72 -11.62
CA TYR A 39 -5.61 21.03 -12.18
C TYR A 39 -4.71 22.16 -11.66
N LYS A 40 -4.20 22.05 -10.43
CA LYS A 40 -3.24 23.00 -9.85
C LYS A 40 -1.80 22.81 -10.35
N GLY A 41 -1.57 21.83 -11.24
CA GLY A 41 -0.28 21.53 -11.84
C GLY A 41 0.71 20.85 -10.88
N VAL A 42 1.94 20.65 -11.37
CA VAL A 42 2.97 19.87 -10.67
C VAL A 42 3.40 20.54 -9.36
N GLY A 43 3.79 21.82 -9.39
CA GLY A 43 4.33 22.50 -8.20
C GLY A 43 3.27 22.83 -7.14
N GLN A 44 2.18 23.49 -7.52
CA GLN A 44 1.17 23.95 -6.55
C GLN A 44 0.16 22.87 -6.15
N GLY A 45 -0.02 21.85 -6.99
CA GLY A 45 -0.90 20.71 -6.74
C GLY A 45 -0.13 19.51 -6.20
N ILE A 46 0.52 18.79 -7.11
CA ILE A 46 1.12 17.47 -6.84
C ILE A 46 2.22 17.56 -5.76
N GLU A 47 3.20 18.44 -5.93
CA GLU A 47 4.33 18.56 -5.01
C GLU A 47 3.88 18.99 -3.61
N ARG A 48 2.97 19.97 -3.52
CA ARG A 48 2.42 20.42 -2.24
C ARG A 48 1.63 19.34 -1.52
N ALA A 49 0.80 18.58 -2.25
CA ALA A 49 0.06 17.46 -1.69
C ALA A 49 1.04 16.37 -1.18
N SER A 50 2.02 15.99 -1.99
CA SER A 50 3.01 14.96 -1.64
C SER A 50 3.85 15.36 -0.43
N LYS A 51 4.26 16.63 -0.30
CA LYS A 51 5.02 17.13 0.85
C LYS A 51 4.30 16.98 2.19
N ILE A 52 2.97 16.91 2.19
CA ILE A 52 2.16 16.74 3.40
C ILE A 52 1.75 15.27 3.57
N LEU A 53 1.23 14.67 2.51
CA LEU A 53 0.65 13.33 2.55
C LEU A 53 1.72 12.25 2.72
N MET A 54 2.89 12.35 2.07
CA MET A 54 3.93 11.31 2.16
C MET A 54 4.52 11.19 3.56
N PRO A 55 4.94 12.29 4.25
CA PRO A 55 5.39 12.18 5.64
C PRO A 55 4.29 11.66 6.58
N GLY A 56 3.04 12.12 6.40
CA GLY A 56 1.90 11.65 7.18
C GLY A 56 1.66 10.16 7.02
N LEU A 57 1.68 9.66 5.77
CA LEU A 57 1.56 8.25 5.45
C LEU A 57 2.69 7.44 6.11
N PHE A 58 3.94 7.90 6.00
CA PHE A 58 5.08 7.23 6.60
C PHE A 58 4.96 7.12 8.12
N LEU A 59 4.53 8.19 8.80
CA LEU A 59 4.27 8.17 10.24
C LEU A 59 3.17 7.18 10.62
N ILE A 60 2.05 7.17 9.89
CA ILE A 60 0.96 6.21 10.12
C ILE A 60 1.46 4.77 9.96
N ILE A 61 2.24 4.49 8.92
CA ILE A 61 2.84 3.18 8.70
C ILE A 61 3.70 2.76 9.88
N LEU A 62 4.58 3.64 10.39
CA LEU A 62 5.42 3.30 11.54
C LEU A 62 4.60 2.95 12.79
N ILE A 63 3.55 3.73 13.08
CA ILE A 63 2.65 3.44 14.21
C ILE A 63 1.98 2.08 14.02
N LEU A 64 1.50 1.79 12.80
CA LEU A 64 0.83 0.54 12.50
C LEU A 64 1.76 -0.67 12.55
N VAL A 65 3.02 -0.52 12.12
CA VAL A 65 4.04 -1.58 12.25
C VAL A 65 4.23 -1.92 13.73
N VAL A 66 4.46 -0.92 14.57
CA VAL A 66 4.61 -1.14 16.02
C VAL A 66 3.38 -1.84 16.60
N ARG A 67 2.18 -1.42 16.19
CA ARG A 67 0.96 -2.08 16.67
C ARG A 67 0.84 -3.52 16.17
N ALA A 68 1.05 -3.77 14.89
CA ALA A 68 0.93 -5.10 14.28
C ALA A 68 1.92 -6.10 14.90
N LEU A 69 3.15 -5.67 15.19
CA LEU A 69 4.18 -6.51 15.80
C LEU A 69 3.92 -6.84 17.28
N THR A 70 3.12 -6.03 17.97
CA THR A 70 2.74 -6.25 19.38
C THR A 70 1.46 -7.09 19.54
N LEU A 71 0.83 -7.50 18.44
CA LEU A 71 -0.36 -8.34 18.47
C LEU A 71 -0.03 -9.80 18.85
N PRO A 72 -0.96 -10.51 19.52
CA PRO A 72 -0.78 -11.94 19.82
C PRO A 72 -0.65 -12.74 18.53
N GLY A 73 0.37 -13.61 18.42
CA GLY A 73 0.59 -14.42 17.22
C GLY A 73 1.33 -13.72 16.07
N ALA A 74 1.74 -12.44 16.26
CA ALA A 74 2.53 -11.69 15.27
C ALA A 74 3.78 -12.44 14.79
N SER A 75 4.46 -13.18 15.69
CA SER A 75 5.65 -13.98 15.36
C SER A 75 5.42 -15.00 14.24
N LYS A 76 4.23 -15.59 14.15
CA LYS A 76 3.88 -16.51 13.05
C LYS A 76 3.72 -15.75 11.73
N GLY A 77 3.11 -14.57 11.76
CA GLY A 77 2.98 -13.72 10.57
C GLY A 77 4.33 -13.17 10.09
N ILE A 78 5.23 -12.81 11.01
CA ILE A 78 6.62 -12.43 10.67
C ILE A 78 7.35 -13.61 10.02
N ALA A 79 7.23 -14.82 10.59
CA ALA A 79 7.84 -16.01 10.02
C ALA A 79 7.26 -16.34 8.64
N PHE A 80 5.95 -16.20 8.45
CA PHE A 80 5.32 -16.36 7.14
C PHE A 80 5.85 -15.35 6.11
N TYR A 81 6.06 -14.10 6.53
CA TYR A 81 6.50 -13.04 5.63
C TYR A 81 7.98 -13.11 5.27
N LEU A 82 8.84 -13.37 6.26
CA LEU A 82 10.29 -13.20 6.12
C LEU A 82 11.08 -14.50 6.01
N LYS A 83 10.48 -15.66 6.30
CA LYS A 83 11.18 -16.94 6.18
C LYS A 83 11.23 -17.34 4.70
N PRO A 84 12.41 -17.33 4.05
CA PRO A 84 12.50 -17.67 2.64
C PRO A 84 12.21 -19.16 2.44
N ASP A 85 11.46 -19.46 1.40
CA ASP A 85 11.24 -20.82 0.91
C ASP A 85 11.69 -20.88 -0.55
N PHE A 86 12.92 -21.35 -0.76
CA PHE A 86 13.53 -21.43 -2.09
C PHE A 86 12.82 -22.43 -3.01
N SER A 87 12.03 -23.35 -2.46
CA SER A 87 11.21 -24.24 -3.29
C SER A 87 10.11 -23.49 -4.06
N LYS A 88 9.73 -22.30 -3.58
CA LYS A 88 8.75 -21.41 -4.23
C LYS A 88 9.37 -20.44 -5.23
N VAL A 89 10.69 -20.44 -5.39
CA VAL A 89 11.37 -19.61 -6.38
C VAL A 89 11.34 -20.34 -7.72
N THR A 90 10.31 -20.04 -8.50
CA THR A 90 10.07 -20.63 -9.82
C THR A 90 10.18 -19.57 -10.91
N GLY A 91 10.17 -19.99 -12.19
CA GLY A 91 10.10 -19.06 -13.31
C GLY A 91 8.88 -18.14 -13.27
N SER A 92 7.71 -18.65 -12.84
CA SER A 92 6.51 -17.83 -12.63
C SER A 92 6.74 -16.79 -11.55
N THR A 93 7.31 -17.19 -10.41
CA THR A 93 7.60 -16.29 -9.28
C THR A 93 8.51 -15.13 -9.71
N ILE A 94 9.49 -15.38 -10.58
CA ILE A 94 10.37 -14.34 -11.13
C ILE A 94 9.58 -13.37 -12.01
N ILE A 95 8.70 -13.88 -12.88
CA ILE A 95 7.86 -13.05 -13.75
C ILE A 95 6.89 -12.19 -12.93
N ASP A 96 6.24 -12.79 -11.92
CA ASP A 96 5.32 -12.09 -11.02
C ASP A 96 6.04 -10.98 -10.23
N ALA A 97 7.24 -11.28 -9.72
CA ALA A 97 8.07 -10.30 -9.02
C ALA A 97 8.53 -9.15 -9.94
N LEU A 98 8.88 -9.43 -11.19
CA LEU A 98 9.22 -8.40 -12.18
C LEU A 98 8.00 -7.54 -12.52
N GLY A 99 6.83 -8.15 -12.72
CA GLY A 99 5.58 -7.42 -12.95
C GLY A 99 5.23 -6.49 -11.80
N GLN A 100 5.36 -6.98 -10.56
CA GLN A 100 5.15 -6.18 -9.36
C GLN A 100 6.16 -5.04 -9.24
N ALA A 101 7.45 -5.27 -9.56
CA ALA A 101 8.47 -4.23 -9.53
C ALA A 101 8.19 -3.12 -10.54
N PHE A 102 7.75 -3.47 -11.76
CA PHE A 102 7.36 -2.49 -12.79
C PHE A 102 6.14 -1.69 -12.36
N TYR A 103 5.13 -2.35 -11.80
CA TYR A 103 3.92 -1.69 -11.31
C TYR A 103 4.22 -0.74 -10.14
N SER A 104 4.95 -1.20 -9.13
CA SER A 104 5.29 -0.41 -7.93
C SER A 104 6.07 0.85 -8.28
N LEU A 105 7.09 0.72 -9.15
CA LEU A 105 7.92 1.83 -9.59
C LEU A 105 7.29 2.67 -10.72
N SER A 106 6.05 2.39 -11.13
CA SER A 106 5.36 3.10 -12.21
C SER A 106 6.11 3.10 -13.55
N LEU A 107 6.82 2.01 -13.85
CA LEU A 107 7.62 1.85 -15.07
C LEU A 107 6.74 1.49 -16.27
N GLY A 108 7.06 2.04 -17.44
CA GLY A 108 6.35 1.78 -18.70
C GLY A 108 5.05 2.57 -18.90
N MET A 109 4.59 3.33 -17.91
CA MET A 109 3.35 4.13 -17.98
C MET A 109 3.55 5.59 -18.41
N GLY A 110 4.79 6.00 -18.70
CA GLY A 110 5.12 7.39 -19.07
C GLY A 110 5.18 8.38 -17.89
N ILE A 111 4.73 7.99 -16.70
CA ILE A 111 4.69 8.86 -15.50
C ILE A 111 6.08 9.44 -15.17
N LEU A 112 7.12 8.60 -15.12
CA LEU A 112 8.48 9.06 -14.82
C LEU A 112 9.09 9.90 -15.94
N ILE A 113 8.69 9.70 -17.20
CA ILE A 113 9.10 10.55 -18.33
C ILE A 113 8.47 11.94 -18.16
N THR A 114 7.18 11.99 -17.82
CA THR A 114 6.47 13.24 -17.54
C THR A 114 7.08 13.97 -16.35
N PHE A 115 7.40 13.32 -15.23
CA PHE A 115 8.08 13.99 -14.12
C PHE A 115 9.51 14.40 -14.45
N GLY A 116 10.24 13.57 -15.19
CA GLY A 116 11.58 13.87 -15.66
C GLY A 116 11.66 15.14 -16.51
N SER A 117 10.62 15.47 -17.27
CA SER A 117 10.61 16.69 -18.10
C SER A 117 10.54 18.00 -17.29
N TYR A 118 10.21 17.93 -15.99
CA TYR A 118 10.20 19.07 -15.07
C TYR A 118 11.47 19.19 -14.22
N ILE A 119 12.40 18.24 -14.32
CA ILE A 119 13.63 18.23 -13.51
C ILE A 119 14.65 19.24 -14.07
N GLY A 120 15.34 19.95 -13.17
CA GLY A 120 16.40 20.90 -13.55
C GLY A 120 17.61 20.20 -14.17
N LYS A 121 18.31 20.88 -15.09
CA LYS A 121 19.46 20.31 -15.83
C LYS A 121 20.65 19.87 -14.96
N ASN A 122 20.73 20.37 -13.73
CA ASN A 122 21.83 20.10 -12.79
C ASN A 122 21.48 19.06 -11.72
N GLU A 123 20.30 18.44 -11.80
CA GLU A 123 19.86 17.46 -10.81
C GLU A 123 20.54 16.09 -11.01
N ASN A 124 20.86 15.43 -9.90
CA ASN A 124 21.49 14.11 -9.92
C ASN A 124 20.43 13.03 -10.08
N ILE A 125 20.08 12.70 -11.33
CA ILE A 125 19.08 11.69 -11.66
C ILE A 125 19.41 10.31 -11.05
N PRO A 126 20.65 9.76 -11.16
CA PRO A 126 20.98 8.47 -10.54
C PRO A 126 20.72 8.43 -9.03
N LYS A 127 21.06 9.50 -8.31
CA LYS A 127 20.81 9.60 -6.86
C LYS A 127 19.31 9.62 -6.55
N SER A 128 18.53 10.37 -7.34
CA SER A 128 17.07 10.42 -7.18
C SER A 128 16.44 9.05 -7.43
N VAL A 129 16.86 8.35 -8.49
CA VAL A 129 16.38 6.98 -8.80
C VAL A 129 16.68 6.04 -7.63
N ALA A 130 17.92 6.01 -7.12
CA ALA A 130 18.28 5.15 -6.00
C ALA A 130 17.43 5.44 -4.75
N THR A 131 17.17 6.72 -4.48
CA THR A 131 16.36 7.15 -3.33
C THR A 131 14.90 6.71 -3.47
N VAL A 132 14.30 6.92 -4.64
CA VAL A 132 12.91 6.53 -4.94
C VAL A 132 12.76 5.01 -4.81
N THR A 133 13.64 4.23 -5.44
CA THR A 133 13.58 2.77 -5.39
C THR A 133 13.73 2.23 -3.97
N LEU A 134 14.65 2.80 -3.19
CA LEU A 134 14.86 2.39 -1.79
C LEU A 134 13.63 2.69 -0.93
N LEU A 135 13.07 3.91 -1.05
CA LEU A 135 11.91 4.32 -0.26
C LEU A 135 10.65 3.53 -0.64
N ASP A 136 10.42 3.29 -1.94
CA ASP A 136 9.32 2.45 -2.42
C ASP A 136 9.40 1.03 -1.85
N THR A 137 10.58 0.41 -1.98
CA THR A 137 10.85 -0.94 -1.43
C THR A 137 10.70 -0.97 0.08
N LEU A 138 11.18 0.05 0.79
CA LEU A 138 11.06 0.16 2.24
C LEU A 138 9.59 0.23 2.67
N VAL A 139 8.79 1.07 2.01
CA VAL A 139 7.36 1.21 2.31
C VAL A 139 6.62 -0.10 2.02
N ALA A 140 6.90 -0.76 0.90
CA ALA A 140 6.34 -2.08 0.58
C ALA A 140 6.72 -3.14 1.64
N PHE A 141 7.98 -3.11 2.11
CA PHE A 141 8.45 -4.00 3.18
C PHE A 141 7.71 -3.77 4.50
N LEU A 142 7.59 -2.50 4.91
CA LEU A 142 6.85 -2.12 6.13
C LEU A 142 5.36 -2.47 6.02
N ALA A 143 4.75 -2.31 4.85
CA ALA A 143 3.37 -2.72 4.62
C ALA A 143 3.19 -4.24 4.83
N GLY A 144 4.13 -5.07 4.37
CA GLY A 144 4.14 -6.50 4.66
C GLY A 144 4.21 -6.80 6.16
N LEU A 145 5.01 -6.04 6.92
CA LEU A 145 5.08 -6.13 8.39
C LEU A 145 3.82 -5.63 9.12
N ILE A 146 2.94 -4.87 8.47
CA ILE A 146 1.61 -4.55 9.01
C ILE A 146 0.65 -5.70 8.70
N ILE A 147 0.61 -6.14 7.45
CA ILE A 147 -0.41 -7.07 6.97
C ILE A 147 -0.24 -8.46 7.58
N PHE A 148 0.92 -9.11 7.41
CA PHE A 148 1.05 -10.53 7.77
C PHE A 148 0.97 -10.80 9.29
N PRO A 149 1.61 -10.02 10.18
CA PRO A 149 1.42 -10.20 11.62
C PRO A 149 -0.04 -10.06 12.05
N THR A 150 -0.76 -9.10 11.48
CA THR A 150 -2.19 -8.90 11.76
C THR A 150 -3.03 -10.05 11.25
N VAL A 151 -2.83 -10.48 10.01
CA VAL A 151 -3.56 -11.60 9.40
C VAL A 151 -3.47 -12.85 10.27
N PHE A 152 -2.27 -13.18 10.76
CA PHE A 152 -2.05 -14.33 11.64
C PHE A 152 -2.58 -14.13 13.06
N SER A 153 -2.64 -12.90 13.56
CA SER A 153 -3.22 -12.58 14.86
C SER A 153 -4.73 -12.77 14.90
N PHE A 154 -5.41 -12.39 13.81
CA PHE A 154 -6.87 -12.44 13.69
C PHE A 154 -7.40 -13.67 12.95
N GLY A 155 -6.52 -14.57 12.50
CA GLY A 155 -6.92 -15.78 11.75
C GLY A 155 -7.54 -15.46 10.38
N ILE A 156 -7.11 -14.37 9.75
CA ILE A 156 -7.55 -13.98 8.40
C ILE A 156 -6.82 -14.88 7.38
N ASP A 157 -7.47 -15.19 6.27
CA ASP A 157 -6.82 -15.87 5.16
C ASP A 157 -5.86 -14.90 4.43
N ALA A 158 -4.57 -15.22 4.44
CA ALA A 158 -3.53 -14.45 3.73
C ALA A 158 -3.73 -14.45 2.20
N GLY A 159 -4.53 -15.37 1.66
CA GLY A 159 -4.88 -15.49 0.24
C GLY A 159 -6.11 -14.67 -0.20
N ALA A 160 -6.67 -13.82 0.66
CA ALA A 160 -7.92 -13.08 0.37
C ALA A 160 -7.84 -12.02 -0.76
N GLY A 161 -6.70 -11.94 -1.46
CA GLY A 161 -6.52 -11.09 -2.64
C GLY A 161 -6.64 -9.59 -2.34
N ALA A 162 -7.21 -8.84 -3.29
CA ALA A 162 -7.29 -7.37 -3.23
C ALA A 162 -8.07 -6.83 -2.01
N GLY A 163 -8.93 -7.65 -1.40
CA GLY A 163 -9.70 -7.28 -0.20
C GLY A 163 -8.89 -7.36 1.10
N LEU A 164 -7.71 -7.99 1.09
CA LEU A 164 -6.96 -8.30 2.31
C LEU A 164 -6.67 -7.05 3.16
N THR A 165 -6.23 -5.97 2.53
CA THR A 165 -5.94 -4.69 3.22
C THR A 165 -7.18 -4.08 3.85
N PHE A 166 -8.34 -4.19 3.20
CA PHE A 166 -9.62 -3.62 3.67
C PHE A 166 -10.25 -4.41 4.81
N ILE A 167 -9.79 -5.64 5.05
CA ILE A 167 -10.18 -6.45 6.22
C ILE A 167 -9.14 -6.29 7.34
N THR A 168 -7.86 -6.33 6.98
CA THR A 168 -6.74 -6.37 7.92
C THR A 168 -6.51 -5.03 8.62
N LEU A 169 -6.53 -3.90 7.91
CA LEU A 169 -6.27 -2.60 8.53
C LEU A 169 -7.32 -2.20 9.57
N PRO A 170 -8.65 -2.34 9.32
CA PRO A 170 -9.66 -2.10 10.36
C PRO A 170 -9.46 -2.97 11.61
N ALA A 171 -8.98 -4.21 11.45
CA ALA A 171 -8.68 -5.09 12.57
C ALA A 171 -7.48 -4.57 13.39
N VAL A 172 -6.45 -4.00 12.77
CA VAL A 172 -5.38 -3.31 13.51
C VAL A 172 -5.94 -2.11 14.27
N PHE A 173 -6.70 -1.25 13.59
CA PHE A 173 -7.25 -0.03 14.16
C PHE A 173 -8.19 -0.29 15.35
N SER A 174 -8.92 -1.41 15.34
CA SER A 174 -9.81 -1.78 16.46
C SER A 174 -9.07 -2.21 17.73
N LYS A 175 -7.76 -2.44 17.62
CA LYS A 175 -6.89 -2.82 18.74
C LYS A 175 -5.89 -1.73 19.11
N MET A 176 -5.93 -0.56 18.47
CA MET A 176 -5.11 0.58 18.85
C MET A 176 -5.57 1.22 20.16
#